data_AF-X1HI77-F1
#
_entry.id   AF-X1HI77-F1
#
_cell.length_a   1.000
_cell.length_b   1.000
_cell.length_c   1.000
_cell.angle_alpha   90.00
_cell.angle_beta   90.00
_cell.angle_gamma   90.00
#
_symmetry.space_group_name_H-M   'P 1'
#
loop_
_entity.id
_entity.type
_entity.pdbx_description
1 polymer ?
#
loop_
_entity_poly.entity_id
_entity_poly.type
_entity_poly.pdbx_seq_one_letter_code
_entity_poly.pdbx_strand_id
1 'polypeptide(L)' 'MSRGIQMTDIYQEIVRLKAEGEAAALVTIVSATGSTPREEGAKMLVKADGSILGTIGGGSLEAQVIEEAVKVIR' A
#
# COMPACT_ATOMS: atom_id res chain seq x y z
N MET A 1 15.56 -23.24 -13.47
CA MET A 1 16.14 -22.22 -12.57
C MET A 1 15.83 -20.83 -13.13
N SER A 2 14.66 -20.28 -12.82
CA SER A 2 14.43 -18.83 -12.84
C SER A 2 13.62 -18.55 -11.58
N ARG A 3 14.30 -18.05 -10.55
CA ARG A 3 13.65 -17.60 -9.32
C ARG A 3 12.99 -16.27 -9.69
N GLY A 4 11.84 -16.34 -10.36
CA GLY A 4 11.03 -15.18 -10.69
C GLY A 4 10.77 -14.41 -9.40
N ILE A 5 11.07 -13.12 -9.42
CA ILE A 5 10.83 -12.19 -8.31
C ILE A 5 9.40 -12.43 -7.84
N GLN A 6 9.22 -13.11 -6.72
CA GLN A 6 7.91 -13.23 -6.10
C GLN A 6 7.59 -11.83 -5.60
N MET A 7 6.72 -11.12 -6.32
CA MET A 7 6.12 -9.89 -5.79
C MET A 7 5.44 -10.30 -4.48
N THR A 8 5.97 -9.85 -3.35
CA THR A 8 5.39 -10.16 -2.04
C THR A 8 3.94 -9.75 -2.05
N ASP A 9 3.05 -10.69 -1.75
CA ASP A 9 1.63 -10.42 -1.63
C ASP A 9 1.40 -9.46 -0.45
N ILE A 10 0.52 -8.48 -0.64
CA ILE A 10 0.28 -7.43 0.36
C ILE A 10 -0.20 -7.99 1.70
N TYR A 11 -0.94 -9.09 1.70
CA TYR A 11 -1.42 -9.71 2.93
C TYR A 11 -0.32 -10.52 3.62
N GLN A 12 0.56 -11.18 2.86
CA GLN A 12 1.75 -11.80 3.43
C GLN A 12 2.66 -10.78 4.12
N GLU A 13 2.84 -9.60 3.52
CA GLU A 13 3.61 -8.51 4.13
C GLU A 13 2.95 -8.02 5.43
N ILE A 14 1.63 -7.82 5.44
CA ILE A 14 0.89 -7.42 6.65
C ILE A 14 1.08 -8.44 7.77
N VAL A 15 1.00 -9.74 7.46
CA VAL A 15 1.23 -10.80 8.45
C VAL A 15 2.66 -10.75 8.99
N ARG A 16 3.66 -10.53 8.13
CA ARG A 16 5.06 -10.42 8.55
C ARG A 16 5.28 -9.23 9.48
N LEU A 17 4.87 -8.03 9.07
CA LEU A 17 5.02 -6.81 9.87
C LEU A 17 4.35 -6.95 11.23
N LYS A 18 3.14 -7.52 11.26
CA LYS A 18 2.44 -7.80 12.52
C LYS A 18 3.22 -8.75 13.42
N ALA A 19 3.84 -9.79 12.87
CA ALA A 19 4.67 -10.72 13.64
C ALA A 19 5.96 -10.08 14.17
N GLU A 20 6.49 -9.10 13.45
CA GLU A 20 7.68 -8.30 13.81
C GLU A 20 7.36 -7.16 14.79
N GLY A 21 6.07 -6.90 15.07
CA GLY A 21 5.62 -5.78 15.90
C GLY A 21 5.73 -4.43 15.19
N GLU A 22 5.86 -4.43 13.87
CA GLU A 22 5.94 -3.23 13.05
C GLU A 22 4.54 -2.76 12.63
N ALA A 23 4.30 -1.46 12.77
CA ALA A 23 3.05 -0.83 12.37
C ALA A 23 3.10 -0.36 10.91
N ALA A 24 1.98 -0.51 10.21
CA ALA A 24 1.80 -0.06 8.83
C ALA A 24 0.33 0.31 8.58
N ALA A 25 0.08 1.12 7.55
CA ALA A 25 -1.25 1.52 7.12
C ALA A 25 -1.61 0.83 5.79
N LEU A 26 -2.77 0.18 5.73
CA LEU A 26 -3.32 -0.36 4.49
C LEU A 26 -4.27 0.65 3.85
N VAL A 27 -3.87 1.19 2.71
CA VAL A 27 -4.66 2.08 1.87
C VAL A 27 -5.47 1.24 0.88
N THR A 28 -6.75 1.56 0.71
CA THR A 28 -7.64 0.92 -0.27
C THR A 28 -8.51 1.97 -0.95
N ILE A 29 -8.62 1.90 -2.29
CA ILE A 29 -9.67 2.64 -3.01
C ILE A 29 -11.00 1.96 -2.70
N VAL A 30 -11.84 2.62 -1.90
CA VAL A 30 -13.16 2.10 -1.51
C VAL A 30 -14.26 2.40 -2.54
N SER A 31 -14.06 3.44 -3.35
CA SER A 31 -14.97 3.84 -4.44
C SER A 31 -14.24 4.74 -5.43
N ALA A 32 -14.61 4.69 -6.70
CA ALA A 32 -14.10 5.58 -7.74
C ALA A 32 -15.23 6.02 -8.68
N THR A 33 -15.28 7.31 -8.99
CA THR A 33 -16.29 7.87 -9.90
C THR A 33 -15.62 8.56 -11.09
N GLY A 34 -16.12 8.29 -12.30
CA GLY A 34 -15.54 8.81 -13.55
C GLY A 34 -14.34 7.99 -14.04
N SER A 35 -13.55 8.56 -14.96
CA SER A 35 -12.37 7.89 -15.52
C SER A 35 -11.15 8.02 -14.60
N THR A 36 -11.04 7.16 -13.59
CA THR A 36 -9.85 7.08 -12.73
C THR A 36 -8.84 6.08 -13.30
N PRO A 37 -7.52 6.31 -13.11
CA PRO A 37 -6.48 5.42 -13.64
C PRO A 37 -6.39 4.05 -12.94
N ARG A 38 -7.12 3.86 -11.83
CA ARG A 38 -7.19 2.58 -11.10
C ARG A 38 -8.60 2.28 -10.63
N GLU A 39 -8.88 0.99 -10.61
CA GLU A 39 -10.17 0.42 -10.25
C GLU A 39 -10.36 0.40 -8.72
N GLU A 40 -11.63 0.38 -8.32
CA GLU A 40 -12.01 0.10 -6.94
C GLU A 40 -11.34 -1.17 -6.43
N GLY A 41 -10.94 -1.16 -5.16
CA GLY A 41 -10.24 -2.28 -4.55
C GLY A 41 -8.73 -2.28 -4.73
N ALA A 42 -8.13 -1.37 -5.52
CA ALA A 42 -6.68 -1.19 -5.53
C ALA A 42 -6.15 -0.90 -4.12
N LYS A 43 -5.01 -1.51 -3.77
CA LYS A 43 -4.40 -1.43 -2.44
C LYS A 43 -2.95 -1.01 -2.49
N MET A 44 -2.54 -0.33 -1.42
CA MET A 44 -1.16 0.03 -1.15
C MET A 44 -0.92 -0.06 0.35
N LEU A 45 0.14 -0.77 0.74
CA LEU A 45 0.60 -0.81 2.12
C LEU A 45 1.67 0.27 2.30
N VAL A 46 1.54 1.10 3.32
CA VAL A 46 2.50 2.16 3.67
C VAL A 46 3.10 1.84 5.03
N LYS A 47 4.44 1.77 5.10
CA LYS A 47 5.18 1.54 6.35
C LYS A 47 5.49 2.87 7.03
N ALA A 48 5.92 2.81 8.30
CA ALA A 48 6.25 3.99 9.09
C ALA A 48 7.38 4.87 8.49
N ASP A 49 8.28 4.27 7.71
CA ASP A 49 9.35 4.97 6.99
C ASP A 49 8.90 5.59 5.66
N GLY A 50 7.61 5.48 5.31
CA GLY A 50 7.03 5.94 4.05
C GLY A 50 7.26 5.00 2.86
N SER A 51 7.96 3.87 3.05
CA SER A 51 8.09 2.85 2.00
C SER A 51 6.74 2.17 1.73
N ILE A 52 6.55 1.76 0.47
CA ILE A 52 5.27 1.22 0.00
C ILE A 52 5.39 -0.18 -0.61
N LEU A 53 4.29 -0.93 -0.56
CA LEU A 53 4.05 -2.14 -1.34
C LEU A 53 2.69 -2.04 -2.04
N GLY A 54 2.66 -2.25 -3.35
CA GLY A 54 1.48 -1.96 -4.17
C GLY A 54 1.38 -0.48 -4.52
N THR A 55 0.26 -0.08 -5.12
CA THR A 55 0.04 1.29 -5.61
C THR A 55 -1.43 1.50 -5.94
N ILE A 56 -1.94 2.71 -5.68
CA ILE A 56 -3.34 3.09 -5.90
C ILE A 56 -3.53 3.97 -7.14
N GLY A 57 -2.46 4.37 -7.82
CA GLY A 57 -2.61 5.16 -9.05
C GLY A 57 -1.35 5.89 -9.48
N GLY A 58 -0.37 6.01 -8.59
CA GLY A 58 0.78 6.89 -8.78
C GLY A 58 0.40 8.37 -8.73
N GLY A 59 1.38 9.21 -9.05
CA GLY A 59 1.21 10.67 -9.16
C GLY A 59 1.07 11.39 -7.82
N SER A 60 0.58 12.64 -7.88
CA SER A 60 0.50 13.53 -6.73
C SER A 60 -0.50 13.08 -5.67
N LEU A 61 -1.58 12.40 -6.06
CA LEU A 61 -2.56 11.85 -5.12
C LEU A 61 -1.93 10.74 -4.28
N GLU A 62 -1.18 9.83 -4.90
CA GLU A 62 -0.51 8.74 -4.17
C GLU A 62 0.50 9.29 -3.15
N ALA A 63 1.30 10.29 -3.54
CA ALA A 63 2.23 10.96 -2.62
C ALA A 63 1.52 11.58 -1.40
N GLN A 64 0.42 12.31 -1.62
CA GLN A 64 -0.37 12.89 -0.52
C GLN A 64 -0.94 11.80 0.40
N VAL A 65 -1.44 10.72 -0.18
CA VAL A 65 -1.99 9.60 0.60
C VAL A 65 -0.91 8.87 1.40
N ILE A 66 0.32 8.75 0.88
CA ILE A 66 1.46 8.22 1.64
C ILE A 66 1.75 9.09 2.86
N GLU A 67 1.81 10.42 2.69
CA GLU A 67 2.03 11.34 3.81
C GLU A 67 0.95 11.23 4.90
N GLU A 68 -0.32 11.17 4.51
CA GLU A 68 -1.42 10.98 5.46
C GLU A 68 -1.41 9.59 6.11
N ALA A 69 -1.05 8.55 5.35
CA ALA A 69 -0.93 7.20 5.85
C ALA A 69 0.16 7.09 6.94
N VAL A 70 1.30 7.75 6.76
CA VAL A 70 2.36 7.78 7.80
C VAL A 70 1.86 8.44 9.09
N LYS A 71 1.07 9.51 8.99
CA LYS A 71 0.54 10.23 10.18
C LYS A 71 -0.43 9.41 11.03
N VAL A 72 -1.13 8.43 10.44
CA VAL A 72 -2.11 7.60 11.16
C VAL A 72 -1.49 6.35 11.80
N ILE A 73 -0.26 6.00 11.42
CA ILE A 73 0.52 4.94 12.07
C ILE A 73 0.90 5.44 13.46
N ARG A 74 0.57 4.68 14.51
CA ARG A 74 0.77 5.03 15.93
C ARG A 74 1.72 4.06 16.59
#